data_AF-A0A2H9P1M3-F1
#
_entry.id   AF-A0A2H9P1M3-F1
#
_cell.length_a   1.000
_cell.length_b   1.000
_cell.length_c   1.000
_cell.angle_alpha   90.00
_cell.angle_beta   90.00
_cell.angle_gamma   90.00
#
_symmetry.space_group_name_H-M   'P 1'
#
loop_
_entity.id
_entity.type
_entity.pdbx_description
1 polymer ?
#
loop_
_entity_poly.entity_id
_entity_poly.type
_entity_poly.pdbx_seq_one_letter_code
_entity_poly.pdbx_strand_id
1 'polypeptide(L)'
;MGDGIGGPVIGCLSNNTFELLVTHFRKDNKDEYAKTERVIIAKIDNPDEPEYHETTKTDLEMALTGKFVSCNVQYRDTKTDALVCNVFVQKPPEGFN
;
A
#
# COMPACT_ATOMS: atom_id res chain seq x y z
N MET A 1 -6.12 2.45 -17.13
CA MET A 1 -5.24 2.36 -15.94
C MET A 1 -6.00 2.98 -14.77
N GLY A 2 -5.88 2.39 -13.58
CA GLY A 2 -6.44 2.94 -12.34
C GLY A 2 -5.53 4.01 -11.75
N ASP A 3 -6.03 4.69 -10.73
CA ASP A 3 -5.32 5.72 -10.00
C ASP A 3 -4.11 5.13 -9.25
N GLY A 4 -3.05 5.92 -9.12
CA GLY A 4 -1.82 5.54 -8.42
C GLY A 4 -1.53 6.49 -7.27
N ILE A 5 -1.31 5.94 -6.08
CA ILE A 5 -0.84 6.67 -4.90
C ILE A 5 0.37 5.97 -4.30
N GLY A 6 1.23 6.69 -3.59
CA GLY A 6 2.43 6.11 -2.99
C GLY A 6 2.90 6.87 -1.75
N GLY A 7 3.63 6.16 -0.90
CA GLY A 7 4.07 6.71 0.38
C GLY A 7 4.64 5.67 1.34
N PRO A 8 5.14 6.11 2.50
CA PRO A 8 5.52 5.20 3.56
C PRO A 8 4.28 4.60 4.25
N VAL A 9 4.38 3.32 4.59
CA VAL A 9 3.40 2.64 5.46
C VAL A 9 3.65 3.05 6.90
N ILE A 10 2.65 3.66 7.55
CA ILE A 10 2.77 4.24 8.89
C ILE A 10 2.16 3.36 9.99
N GLY A 11 1.39 2.34 9.63
CA GLY A 11 0.85 1.37 10.57
C GLY A 11 0.03 0.28 9.90
N CYS A 12 -0.03 -0.92 10.48
CA CYS A 12 -0.90 -2.00 10.02
C CYS A 12 -2.10 -2.15 10.96
N LEU A 13 -3.29 -2.24 10.37
CA LEU A 13 -4.56 -2.34 11.10
C LEU A 13 -5.00 -3.80 11.27
N SER A 14 -4.76 -4.63 10.25
CA SER A 14 -5.09 -6.06 10.24
C SER A 14 -4.04 -6.83 9.44
N ASN A 15 -4.30 -8.12 9.18
CA ASN A 15 -3.45 -8.96 8.35
C ASN A 15 -3.36 -8.56 6.86
N ASN A 16 -4.27 -7.72 6.37
CA ASN A 16 -4.30 -7.28 4.98
C ASN A 16 -4.60 -5.79 4.82
N THR A 17 -4.61 -5.03 5.92
CA THR A 17 -5.00 -3.61 5.91
C THR A 17 -3.95 -2.78 6.61
N PHE A 18 -3.55 -1.66 6.00
CA PHE A 18 -2.58 -0.73 6.56
C PHE A 18 -2.97 0.73 6.30
N GLU A 19 -2.29 1.64 6.98
CA GLU A 19 -2.37 3.08 6.78
C GLU A 19 -1.19 3.58 5.97
N LEU A 20 -1.50 4.29 4.90
CA LEU A 20 -0.54 4.88 3.98
C LEU A 20 -0.50 6.39 4.20
N LEU A 21 0.68 6.94 4.48
CA LEU A 21 0.87 8.39 4.37
C LEU A 21 1.10 8.74 2.90
N VAL A 22 0.09 9.28 2.23
CA VAL A 22 0.17 9.58 0.81
C VAL A 22 1.08 10.80 0.58
N THR A 23 2.17 10.57 -0.16
CA THR A 23 3.17 11.58 -0.50
C THR A 23 3.35 11.74 -2.01
N HIS A 24 2.90 10.74 -2.78
CA HIS A 24 3.02 10.71 -4.23
C HIS A 24 1.68 10.34 -4.85
N PHE A 25 1.36 11.00 -5.96
CA PHE A 25 0.16 10.78 -6.76
C PHE A 25 0.56 10.61 -8.22
N ARG A 26 -0.16 9.77 -8.95
CA ARG A 26 -0.06 9.76 -10.42
C ARG A 26 -0.74 11.03 -10.95
N LYS A 27 -0.21 11.58 -12.04
CA LYS A 27 -0.65 12.86 -12.62
C LYS A 27 -2.07 12.82 -13.19
N ASP A 28 -2.57 11.64 -13.54
CA ASP A 28 -3.85 11.39 -14.21
C ASP A 28 -4.84 10.64 -13.31
N ASN A 29 -4.67 10.73 -11.98
CA ASN A 29 -5.67 10.24 -11.03
C ASN A 29 -7.02 10.92 -11.29
N LYS A 30 -8.09 10.13 -11.21
CA LYS A 30 -9.46 10.59 -11.40
C LYS A 30 -10.10 11.05 -10.09
N ASP A 31 -9.69 10.46 -8.98
CA ASP A 31 -10.19 10.75 -7.66
C ASP A 31 -9.19 11.56 -6.82
N GLU A 32 -9.73 12.22 -5.79
CA GLU A 32 -8.93 12.85 -4.74
C GLU A 32 -8.66 11.85 -3.61
N TYR A 33 -7.51 12.03 -2.96
CA TYR A 33 -7.02 11.15 -1.92
C TYR A 33 -6.57 11.99 -0.73
N ALA A 34 -6.89 11.49 0.46
CA ALA A 34 -6.50 12.11 1.71
C ALA A 34 -4.99 12.00 1.93
N LYS A 35 -4.47 12.83 2.84
CA LYS A 35 -3.07 12.74 3.29
C LYS A 35 -2.74 11.38 3.88
N THR A 36 -3.71 10.75 4.55
CA THR A 36 -3.60 9.40 5.07
C THR A 36 -4.76 8.58 4.52
N GLU A 37 -4.45 7.45 3.90
CA GLU A 37 -5.44 6.54 3.33
C GLU A 37 -5.35 5.16 3.98
N ARG A 38 -6.52 4.54 4.20
CA ARG A 38 -6.60 3.14 4.61
C ARG A 38 -6.55 2.28 3.36
N VAL A 39 -5.60 1.35 3.30
CA VAL A 39 -5.40 0.47 2.15
C VAL A 39 -5.67 -0.97 2.55
N ILE A 40 -6.59 -1.62 1.84
CA ILE A 40 -6.81 -3.06 1.86
C ILE A 40 -6.05 -3.67 0.68
N ILE A 41 -5.21 -4.66 0.97
CA ILE A 41 -4.38 -5.34 -0.01
C ILE A 41 -5.25 -6.32 -0.81
N ALA A 42 -5.45 -6.04 -2.10
CA ALA A 42 -6.03 -7.00 -3.04
C ALA A 42 -4.97 -7.98 -3.54
N LYS A 43 -3.77 -7.48 -3.79
CA LYS A 43 -2.58 -8.23 -4.18
C LYS A 43 -1.35 -7.48 -3.70
N ILE A 44 -0.39 -8.19 -3.13
CA ILE A 44 0.95 -7.65 -2.89
C ILE A 44 1.91 -8.24 -3.92
N ASP A 45 2.70 -7.37 -4.53
CA ASP A 45 3.85 -7.72 -5.36
C ASP A 45 5.09 -7.29 -4.59
N ASN A 46 5.65 -8.24 -3.85
CA ASN A 46 6.88 -8.05 -3.10
C ASN A 46 8.01 -8.80 -3.83
N PRO A 47 9.01 -8.09 -4.38
CA PRO A 47 10.11 -8.73 -5.10
C PRO A 47 10.98 -9.62 -4.20
N ASP A 48 10.94 -9.42 -2.88
CA ASP A 48 11.72 -10.22 -1.93
C ASP A 48 10.94 -11.47 -1.45
N GLU A 49 9.61 -11.45 -1.52
CA GLU A 49 8.72 -12.56 -1.14
C GLU A 49 7.53 -12.67 -2.13
N PRO A 50 7.68 -13.42 -3.23
CA PRO A 50 6.71 -13.45 -4.33
C PRO A 50 5.46 -14.32 -4.08
N GLU A 51 5.46 -15.18 -3.05
CA GLU A 51 4.32 -16.03 -2.70
C GLU A 51 3.48 -15.41 -1.56
N TYR A 52 2.19 -15.17 -1.83
CA TYR A 52 1.24 -14.68 -0.83
C TYR A 52 0.68 -15.86 -0.02
N HIS A 53 1.06 -15.94 1.25
CA HIS A 53 0.40 -16.79 2.24
C HIS A 53 -0.60 -15.96 3.05
N GLU A 54 -1.55 -16.60 3.74
CA GLU A 54 -2.33 -15.90 4.78
C GLU A 54 -1.35 -15.34 5.82
N THR A 55 -1.14 -14.03 5.78
CA THR A 55 -0.26 -13.32 6.70
C THR A 55 -0.99 -13.07 8.01
N THR A 56 -0.26 -13.02 9.12
CA THR A 56 -0.77 -12.38 10.34
C THR A 56 -0.57 -10.87 10.26
N LYS A 57 -1.20 -10.12 11.17
CA LYS A 57 -0.92 -8.69 11.31
C LYS A 57 0.58 -8.44 11.56
N THR A 58 1.22 -9.25 12.40
CA THR A 58 2.65 -9.14 12.73
C THR A 58 3.52 -9.33 11.50
N ASP A 59 3.19 -10.29 10.64
CA ASP A 59 3.92 -10.53 9.40
C ASP A 59 3.81 -9.32 8.46
N LEU A 60 2.61 -8.75 8.35
CA LEU A 60 2.39 -7.54 7.56
C LEU A 60 3.20 -6.35 8.11
N GLU A 61 3.23 -6.20 9.44
CA GLU A 61 4.02 -5.15 10.10
C GLU A 61 5.50 -5.29 9.79
N MET A 62 6.06 -6.49 9.89
CA MET A 62 7.47 -6.76 9.55
C MET A 62 7.75 -6.53 8.06
N ALA A 63 6.80 -6.90 7.19
CA ALA A 63 6.96 -6.80 5.76
C ALA A 63 6.86 -5.37 5.23
N LEU A 64 6.03 -4.52 5.84
CA LEU A 64 5.66 -3.22 5.26
C LEU A 64 5.97 -2.00 6.13
N THR A 65 6.01 -2.11 7.46
CA THR A 65 6.15 -0.92 8.32
C THR A 65 7.48 -0.21 8.05
N GLY A 66 7.41 1.09 7.78
CA GLY A 66 8.59 1.90 7.43
C GLY A 66 9.08 1.71 5.98
N LYS A 67 8.50 0.78 5.21
CA LYS A 67 8.78 0.66 3.77
C LYS A 67 7.94 1.65 2.98
N PHE A 68 8.50 2.05 1.84
CA PHE A 68 7.79 2.85 0.86
C PHE A 68 7.05 1.91 -0.11
N VAL A 69 5.78 2.18 -0.37
CA VAL A 69 4.95 1.38 -1.27
C VAL A 69 4.31 2.25 -2.34
N SER A 70 4.01 1.63 -3.47
CA SER A 70 3.13 2.18 -4.50
C SER A 70 1.86 1.35 -4.58
N CYS A 71 0.72 2.02 -4.63
CA CYS A 71 -0.60 1.42 -4.61
C CYS A 71 -1.33 1.79 -5.90
N ASN A 72 -1.76 0.78 -6.65
CA ASN A 72 -2.67 0.93 -7.79
C ASN A 72 -4.10 0.68 -7.30
N VAL A 73 -4.89 1.75 -7.20
CA VAL A 73 -6.24 1.73 -6.66
C VAL A 73 -7.16 1.01 -7.65
N GLN A 74 -7.85 -0.02 -7.15
CA GLN A 74 -8.89 -0.73 -7.89
C GLN A 74 -10.23 -0.02 -7.72
N TYR A 75 -10.60 0.24 -6.46
CA TYR A 75 -11.80 0.99 -6.08
C TYR A 75 -11.71 1.42 -4.62
N ARG A 76 -12.56 2.39 -4.22
CA ARG A 76 -12.82 2.74 -2.82
C ARG A 76 -14.03 1.96 -2.31
N ASP A 77 -13.86 1.19 -1.23
CA ASP A 77 -14.98 0.55 -0.54
C ASP A 77 -15.74 1.61 0.28
N THR A 78 -16.94 1.94 -0.17
CA THR A 78 -17.80 2.96 0.44
C THR A 78 -18.35 2.57 1.81
N LYS A 79 -18.29 1.28 2.20
CA LYS A 79 -18.75 0.84 3.52
C LYS A 79 -17.72 1.08 4.61
N THR A 80 -16.45 0.90 4.27
CA THR A 80 -15.33 0.96 5.23
C THR A 80 -14.44 2.18 5.04
N ASP A 81 -14.68 2.94 3.96
CA ASP A 81 -13.86 4.05 3.48
C ASP A 81 -12.38 3.66 3.31
N ALA A 82 -12.17 2.47 2.73
CA ALA A 82 -10.85 1.93 2.48
C ALA A 82 -10.60 1.78 0.97
N LEU A 83 -9.36 2.01 0.56
CA LEU A 83 -8.92 1.78 -0.81
C LEU A 83 -8.50 0.34 -0.99
N VAL A 84 -9.09 -0.35 -1.95
CA VAL A 84 -8.67 -1.68 -2.35
C VAL A 84 -7.60 -1.54 -3.42
N CYS A 85 -6.37 -1.95 -3.11
CA CYS A 85 -5.20 -1.67 -3.94
C CYS A 85 -4.40 -2.92 -4.27
N ASN A 86 -3.79 -2.91 -5.46
CA ASN A 86 -2.61 -3.73 -5.72
C ASN A 86 -1.38 -2.96 -5.22
N VAL A 87 -0.60 -3.58 -4.33
CA VAL A 87 0.49 -2.95 -3.59
C VAL A 87 1.82 -3.47 -4.11
N PHE A 88 2.73 -2.55 -4.41
CA PHE A 88 4.08 -2.81 -4.89
C PHE A 88 5.05 -2.26 -3.86
N VAL A 89 5.87 -3.13 -3.26
CA VAL A 89 6.91 -2.69 -2.32
C VAL A 89 8.06 -2.10 -3.12
N GLN A 90 8.38 -0.83 -2.88
CA GLN A 90 9.50 -0.16 -3.55
C GLN A 90 10.79 -0.56 -2.85
N LYS A 91 11.78 -1.03 -3.61
CA LYS A 91 13.14 -1.18 -3.08
C LYS A 91 13.70 0.22 -2.79
N PRO A 92 14.44 0.42 -1.69
CA PRO A 92 15.20 1.64 -1.51
C PRO A 92 16.12 1.82 -2.73
N PRO A 93 16.33 3.05 -3.22
CA PRO A 93 17.30 3.30 -4.29
C PRO A 93 18.66 2.72 -3.88
N GLU A 94 19.35 2.05 -4.82
CA GLU A 94 20.73 1.58 -4.59
C GLU A 94 21.59 2.78 -4.13
N GLY A 95 22.03 2.78 -2.87
CA GLY A 95 22.84 3.86 -2.30
C GLY A 95 22.53 4.29 -0.87
N PHE A 96 21.47 3.78 -0.25
CA PHE A 96 21.28 3.89 1.21
C PHE A 96 21.83 2.63 1.90
N ASN A 97 23.08 2.71 2.38
CA ASN A 97 23.69 1.79 3.34
C ASN A 97 23.90 2.53 4.67
#